data_AF-A0A661JLI1-F1
#
_entry.id   AF-A0A661JLI1-F1
#
_cell.length_a   1.000
_cell.length_b   1.000
_cell.length_c   1.000
_cell.angle_alpha   90.00
_cell.angle_beta   90.00
_cell.angle_gamma   90.00
#
_symmetry.space_group_name_H-M   'P 1'
#
loop_
_entity.id
_entity.type
_entity.pdbx_description
1 polymer ?
#
loop_
_entity_poly.entity_id
_entity_poly.type
_entity_poly.pdbx_seq_one_letter_code
_entity_poly.pdbx_strand_id
1 'polypeptide(L)'
;MAGIKKVVLAYSGGLDTSVILKWLQERYGCEVIAYCADIGQAEDLEEIKQKALATGASKVYIDDLREEFARDFVFQALKANAVYEGGYLLG
;
A
#
# COMPACT_ATOMS: atom_id res chain seq x y z
N MET A 1 -25.22 5.52 -16.21
CA MET A 1 -24.47 4.92 -15.09
C MET A 1 -23.36 5.87 -14.70
N ALA A 2 -23.14 6.13 -13.40
CA ALA A 2 -22.04 6.98 -12.97
C ALA A 2 -20.72 6.20 -13.12
N GLY A 3 -19.78 6.73 -13.91
CA GLY A 3 -18.44 6.16 -14.06
C GLY A 3 -17.61 6.26 -12.77
N ILE A 4 -16.56 5.44 -12.66
CA ILE A 4 -15.61 5.51 -11.53
C ILE A 4 -14.94 6.87 -11.54
N LYS A 5 -15.10 7.64 -10.47
CA LYS A 5 -14.57 9.02 -10.38
C LYS A 5 -13.23 9.10 -9.65
N LYS A 6 -13.03 8.24 -8.64
CA LYS A 6 -11.86 8.28 -7.76
C LYS A 6 -11.51 6.89 -7.24
N VAL A 7 -10.22 6.59 -7.15
CA VAL A 7 -9.66 5.34 -6.63
C VAL A 7 -8.54 5.66 -5.63
N VAL A 8 -8.47 4.90 -4.53
CA VAL A 8 -7.28 4.83 -3.68
C VAL A 8 -6.54 3.54 -4.04
N LEU A 9 -5.28 3.66 -4.43
CA LEU A 9 -4.42 2.56 -4.82
C LEU A 9 -3.40 2.30 -3.70
N ALA A 10 -3.39 1.07 -3.17
CA ALA A 10 -2.25 0.60 -2.38
C ALA A 10 -1.01 0.57 -3.28
N TYR A 11 -0.02 1.39 -2.96
CA TYR A 11 1.09 1.73 -3.83
C TYR A 11 2.41 1.48 -3.11
N SER A 12 3.20 0.52 -3.61
CA SER A 12 4.50 0.17 -3.04
C SER A 12 5.67 0.92 -3.67
N GLY A 13 5.44 1.69 -4.74
CA GLY A 13 6.52 2.29 -5.52
C GLY A 13 7.20 1.34 -6.50
N GLY A 14 6.81 0.06 -6.54
CA GLY A 14 7.25 -0.90 -7.53
C GLY A 14 6.83 -0.54 -8.96
N LEU A 15 7.46 -1.21 -9.94
CA LEU A 15 7.11 -1.05 -11.36
C LEU A 15 5.63 -1.34 -11.60
N ASP A 16 5.13 -2.46 -11.08
CA ASP A 16 3.76 -2.91 -11.33
C ASP A 16 2.72 -1.92 -10.81
N THR A 17 2.86 -1.43 -9.58
CA THR A 17 1.94 -0.44 -9.02
C THR A 17 2.02 0.91 -9.73
N SER A 18 3.18 1.27 -10.30
CA SER A 18 3.35 2.46 -11.13
C SER A 18 2.57 2.32 -12.45
N VAL A 19 2.68 1.17 -13.11
CA VAL A 19 1.92 0.87 -14.33
C VAL A 19 0.42 0.83 -14.04
N ILE A 20 0.00 0.18 -12.95
CA ILE A 20 -1.41 0.11 -12.55
C ILE A 20 -1.99 1.50 -12.30
N LEU A 21 -1.25 2.38 -11.62
CA LEU A 21 -1.67 3.77 -11.40
C LEU A 21 -2.03 4.44 -12.72
N LYS A 22 -1.11 4.37 -13.69
CA LYS A 22 -1.33 4.98 -15.00
C LYS A 22 -2.49 4.32 -15.76
N TRP A 23 -2.56 3.00 -15.71
CA TRP A 23 -3.62 2.23 -16.34
C TRP A 23 -5.01 2.58 -15.78
N LEU A 24 -5.15 2.79 -14.47
CA LEU A 24 -6.42 3.19 -13.85
C LEU A 24 -6.88 4.56 -14.38
N GLN A 25 -5.95 5.50 -14.57
CA GLN A 25 -6.25 6.82 -15.13
C GLN A 25 -6.71 6.71 -16.59
N GLU A 26 -6.00 5.94 -17.41
CA GLU A 26 -6.33 5.80 -18.84
C GLU A 26 -7.60 4.99 -19.07
N ARG A 27 -7.79 3.90 -18.32
CA ARG A 27 -8.93 2.98 -18.49
C ARG A 27 -10.24 3.59 -18.02
N TYR A 28 -10.21 4.37 -16.94
CA TYR A 28 -11.41 4.86 -16.26
C TYR A 28 -11.54 6.38 -16.25
N GLY A 29 -10.52 7.14 -16.65
CA GLY A 29 -10.54 8.61 -16.61
C GLY A 29 -10.72 9.16 -15.20
N CYS A 30 -10.22 8.44 -14.18
CA CYS A 30 -10.50 8.71 -12.78
C CYS A 30 -9.31 9.33 -12.04
N GLU A 31 -9.60 10.01 -10.93
CA GLU A 31 -8.58 10.49 -10.00
C GLU A 31 -8.01 9.31 -9.21
N VAL A 32 -6.68 9.16 -9.19
CA VAL A 32 -6.01 8.12 -8.39
C VAL A 32 -5.25 8.77 -7.25
N ILE A 33 -5.47 8.29 -6.03
CA ILE A 33 -4.72 8.63 -4.82
C ILE A 33 -3.84 7.43 -4.49
N ALA A 34 -2.55 7.65 -4.29
CA ALA A 34 -1.64 6.61 -3.83
C ALA A 34 -1.63 6.54 -2.30
N TYR A 35 -1.66 5.33 -1.76
CA TYR A 35 -1.53 5.06 -0.33
C TYR A 35 -0.38 4.10 -0.10
N CYS A 36 0.57 4.49 0.74
CA CYS A 36 1.68 3.65 1.18
C CYS A 36 1.62 3.51 2.71
N ALA A 37 1.77 2.30 3.22
CA ALA A 37 1.87 2.03 4.65
C ALA A 37 3.30 1.61 4.98
N ASP A 38 3.93 2.26 5.96
CA ASP A 38 5.16 1.76 6.56
C ASP A 38 4.81 0.74 7.65
N ILE A 39 5.11 -0.52 7.36
CA ILE A 39 4.96 -1.66 8.27
C ILE A 39 6.31 -2.28 8.61
N GLY A 40 7.42 -1.58 8.33
CA GLY A 40 8.78 -2.02 8.65
C GLY A 40 9.59 -2.52 7.46
N GLN A 41 9.17 -2.26 6.23
CA GLN A 41 9.87 -2.69 5.01
C GLN A 41 11.22 -2.00 4.75
N ALA A 42 11.56 -0.94 5.51
CA ALA A 42 12.83 -0.19 5.41
C ALA A 42 13.14 0.40 4.01
N GLU A 43 12.11 0.83 3.29
CA GLU A 43 12.21 1.49 1.98
C GLU A 43 12.29 3.02 2.10
N ASP A 44 12.75 3.69 1.05
CA ASP A 44 12.72 5.16 0.95
C ASP A 44 11.30 5.65 0.61
N LEU A 45 10.55 5.97 1.66
CA LEU A 45 9.17 6.44 1.54
C LEU A 45 9.05 7.77 0.80
N GLU A 46 10.08 8.63 0.85
CA GLU A 46 10.06 9.89 0.12
C GLU A 46 10.27 9.64 -1.38
N GLU A 47 11.16 8.72 -1.77
CA GLU A 47 11.29 8.29 -3.17
C GLU A 47 9.97 7.71 -3.70
N ILE A 48 9.30 6.85 -2.93
CA ILE A 48 7.99 6.27 -3.28
C ILE A 48 6.96 7.37 -3.53
N LYS A 49 6.93 8.39 -2.64
CA LYS A 49 6.04 9.54 -2.78
C LYS A 49 6.28 10.31 -4.07
N GLN A 50 7.54 10.65 -4.33
CA GLN A 50 7.92 11.42 -5.52
C GLN A 50 7.58 10.63 -6.79
N LYS A 51 7.84 9.32 -6.79
CA LYS A 51 7.51 8.43 -7.91
C LYS A 51 6.01 8.36 -8.16
N ALA A 52 5.18 8.24 -7.11
CA ALA A 52 3.73 8.21 -7.24
C ALA A 52 3.19 9.50 -7.88
N LEU A 53 3.65 10.65 -7.40
CA LEU A 53 3.29 11.97 -7.94
C LEU A 53 3.73 12.10 -9.40
N ALA A 54 4.97 11.75 -9.71
CA ALA A 54 5.52 11.79 -11.07
C ALA A 54 4.75 10.87 -12.05
N THR A 55 4.24 9.74 -11.56
CA THR A 55 3.43 8.80 -12.36
C THR A 55 2.02 9.34 -12.62
N GLY A 56 1.53 10.25 -11.77
CA GLY A 56 0.27 10.96 -11.95
C GLY A 56 -0.69 10.89 -10.76
N ALA A 57 -0.28 10.39 -9.59
CA ALA A 57 -1.12 10.42 -8.39
C ALA A 57 -1.57 11.86 -8.10
N SER A 58 -2.86 12.03 -7.84
CA SER A 58 -3.42 13.32 -7.42
C SER A 58 -3.03 13.71 -5.99
N LYS A 59 -2.85 12.70 -5.12
CA LYS A 59 -2.39 12.80 -3.74
C LYS A 59 -1.65 11.52 -3.37
N VAL A 60 -0.75 11.63 -2.39
CA VAL A 60 -0.07 10.49 -1.79
C VAL A 60 -0.23 10.58 -0.28
N TYR A 61 -0.66 9.49 0.34
CA TYR A 61 -0.69 9.30 1.78
C TYR A 61 0.37 8.28 2.16
N ILE A 62 1.14 8.60 3.19
CA ILE A 62 2.16 7.72 3.77
C ILE A 62 1.93 7.72 5.27
N ASP A 63 1.56 6.57 5.82
CA ASP A 63 1.30 6.41 7.24
C ASP A 63 2.29 5.40 7.86
N ASP A 64 2.84 5.77 9.00
CA ASP A 64 3.61 4.85 9.85
C ASP A 64 2.65 3.98 10.66
N LEU A 65 2.57 2.71 10.29
CA LEU A 65 1.69 1.72 10.91
C LEU A 65 2.47 0.67 11.69
N ARG A 66 3.78 0.83 11.91
CA ARG A 66 4.62 -0.21 12.55
C ARG A 66 4.12 -0.59 13.94
N GLU A 67 3.78 0.41 14.75
CA GLU A 67 3.26 0.22 16.10
C GLU A 67 1.87 -0.44 16.10
N GLU A 68 0.99 -0.03 15.20
CA GLU A 68 -0.34 -0.63 15.04
C GLU A 68 -0.24 -2.08 14.57
N PHE A 69 0.60 -2.34 13.56
CA PHE A 69 0.85 -3.66 13.03
C PHE A 69 1.40 -4.61 14.12
N ALA A 70 2.38 -4.15 14.90
CA ALA A 70 2.94 -4.95 15.99
C ALA A 70 1.90 -5.27 17.08
N ARG A 71 1.24 -4.23 17.61
CA ARG A 71 0.34 -4.34 18.75
C ARG A 71 -0.95 -5.11 18.43
N ASP A 72 -1.57 -4.79 17.30
CA ASP A 72 -2.93 -5.20 16.99
C ASP A 72 -2.97 -6.42 16.05
N PHE A 73 -1.86 -6.80 15.41
CA PHE A 73 -1.79 -7.96 14.52
C PHE A 73 -0.72 -8.97 14.97
N VAL A 74 0.57 -8.57 14.99
CA VAL A 74 1.68 -9.50 15.30
C VAL A 74 1.54 -10.11 16.69
N PHE A 75 1.31 -9.30 17.72
CA PHE A 75 1.13 -9.83 19.08
C PHE A 75 -0.17 -10.63 19.25
N GLN A 76 -1.17 -10.43 18.41
CA GLN A 76 -2.38 -11.25 18.45
C GLN A 76 -2.11 -12.64 17.86
N ALA A 77 -1.38 -12.72 16.74
CA ALA A 77 -0.92 -13.98 16.17
C ALA A 77 -0.01 -14.75 17.15
N LEU A 78 0.91 -14.04 17.83
CA LEU A 78 1.78 -14.62 18.84
C LEU A 78 1.00 -15.18 20.03
N LYS A 79 0.03 -14.43 20.57
CA LYS A 79 -0.84 -14.90 21.68
C LYS A 79 -1.63 -16.17 21.30
N ALA A 80 -2.00 -16.30 20.03
CA ALA A 80 -2.69 -17.48 19.52
C ALA A 80 -1.76 -18.68 19.28
N ASN A 81 -0.44 -18.51 19.43
CA ASN A 81 0.56 -19.47 18.96
C ASN A 81 0.31 -19.89 17.50
N ALA A 82 -0.03 -18.92 16.64
CA ALA A 82 -0.36 -19.18 15.25
C ALA A 82 0.86 -19.69 14.50
N VAL A 83 0.78 -20.92 13.99
CA VAL A 83 1.80 -21.53 13.13
C VAL A 83 1.08 -22.25 11.99
N TYR A 84 1.29 -21.77 10.78
CA TYR A 84 0.76 -22.39 9.58
C TYR A 84 1.63 -23.58 9.17
N GLU A 85 0.99 -24.74 8.95
CA GLU A 85 1.63 -26.01 8.54
C GLU A 85 2.85 -26.41 9.38
N GLY A 86 2.87 -26.00 10.66
CA GLY A 86 3.94 -26.36 11.61
C GLY A 86 5.28 -25.65 11.40
N GLY A 87 5.37 -24.68 10.47
CA GLY A 87 6.65 -24.00 10.19
C GLY A 87 6.56 -22.51 9.82
N TYR A 88 5.42 -22.02 9.31
CA TYR A 88 5.30 -20.64 8.88
C TYR A 88 4.59 -19.76 9.93
N LEU A 89 5.19 -18.62 10.27
CA LEU A 89 4.72 -17.74 11.35
C LEU A 89 3.75 -16.64 10.88
N LEU A 90 3.32 -16.66 9.61
CA LEU A 90 2.34 -15.70 9.06
C LEU A 90 2.75 -14.22 9.20
N GLY A 91 4.07 -13.97 9.19
CA GLY A 91 4.67 -12.64 9.15
C GLY A 91 5.46 -12.40 7.87
#